data_AF-A0A965EMZ9-F1
#
_entry.id   AF-A0A965EMZ9-F1
#
_cell.length_a   1.000
_cell.length_b   1.000
_cell.length_c   1.000
_cell.angle_alpha   90.00
_cell.angle_beta   90.00
_cell.angle_gamma   90.00
#
_symmetry.space_group_name_H-M   'P 1'
#
loop_
_entity.id
_entity.type
_entity.pdbx_description
1 polymer ?
#
loop_
_entity_poly.entity_id
_entity_poly.type
_entity_poly.pdbx_seq_one_letter_code
_entity_poly.pdbx_strand_id
1 'polypeptide(L)'
;EGGLRLDDSAEMLRNVCTWVRCREAIVAVGAQDLAQDVLRKFDLAVAFAVRLLGNNARPIIEIGPGPRCGVDPLVRAASQGRKKLAATMLAMTEGRETSGRHRWSEKGLLSGSLFDEQAGVAVLRSGWKRGAVRVLVSFQSEVPHLEIQAGTSSVVAGPWELALERGGEPLSLTSSWSRSWWEADDDAVYFEISADVAGGWRIDRSVLLLREEQVVLLGDALVRPDAGYKDQPQELASPLTLQSTFMVPATLALEPCAETREVYGVDLKPRMLALPLGLGEWRQRDDQGSLESTGQHLALRQTAQVSRLYAPLWIDLNARRLKRLRERPAEEQVTWRQLTVADTREILSADQAAGFRVQAGLKQWLVYRSLDEARNRSVLGCNLSCEFLAGRLLEDGEVDRAIEVTCD
;
A
#
# COMPACT_ATOMS: atom_id res chain seq x y z
N GLU A 1 1.47 11.77 16.28
CA GLU A 1 0.06 11.52 15.87
C GLU A 1 -0.63 10.36 16.64
N GLY A 2 -0.04 9.83 17.71
CA GLY A 2 -0.65 8.78 18.54
C GLY A 2 -0.33 7.35 18.08
N GLY A 3 0.51 7.20 17.07
CA GLY A 3 1.10 5.93 16.66
C GLY A 3 1.93 5.32 17.79
N LEU A 4 2.04 3.99 17.76
CA LEU A 4 2.86 3.24 18.71
C LEU A 4 4.10 2.72 18.00
N ARG A 5 5.22 2.67 18.74
CA ARG A 5 6.49 2.18 18.21
C ARG A 5 6.58 0.66 18.26
N LEU A 6 5.78 0.01 17.44
CA LEU A 6 5.63 -1.44 17.34
C LEU A 6 5.47 -1.80 15.87
N ASP A 7 5.65 -3.08 15.53
CA ASP A 7 5.62 -3.49 14.12
C ASP A 7 4.22 -3.91 13.65
N ASP A 8 3.53 -4.74 14.43
CA ASP A 8 2.23 -5.31 14.02
C ASP A 8 1.02 -4.61 14.66
N SER A 9 -0.10 -4.60 13.92
CA SER A 9 -1.30 -3.90 14.39
C SER A 9 -1.97 -4.58 15.59
N ALA A 10 -1.79 -5.89 15.77
CA ALA A 10 -2.39 -6.60 16.90
C ALA A 10 -1.71 -6.20 18.22
N GLU A 11 -0.39 -6.02 18.23
CA GLU A 11 0.38 -5.54 19.37
C GLU A 11 0.04 -4.08 19.71
N MET A 12 -0.06 -3.22 18.70
CA MET A 12 -0.51 -1.84 18.89
C MET A 12 -1.90 -1.78 19.53
N LEU A 13 -2.85 -2.58 19.02
CA LEU A 13 -4.20 -2.68 19.57
C LEU A 13 -4.21 -3.20 21.01
N ARG A 14 -3.42 -4.25 21.32
CA ARG A 14 -3.29 -4.79 22.68
C ARG A 14 -2.79 -3.73 23.65
N ASN A 15 -1.75 -2.99 23.30
CA ASN A 15 -1.17 -1.95 24.15
C ASN A 15 -2.16 -0.82 24.43
N VAL A 16 -2.83 -0.29 23.40
CA VAL A 16 -3.83 0.76 23.61
C VAL A 16 -5.01 0.26 24.44
N CYS A 17 -5.46 -0.99 24.24
CA CYS A 17 -6.51 -1.57 25.08
C CYS A 17 -6.09 -1.67 26.56
N THR A 18 -4.84 -2.06 26.83
CA THR A 18 -4.29 -2.07 28.19
C THR A 18 -4.29 -0.67 28.79
N TRP A 19 -3.84 0.34 28.05
CA TRP A 19 -3.84 1.72 28.51
C TRP A 19 -5.26 2.21 28.84
N VAL A 20 -6.24 1.91 27.99
CA VAL A 20 -7.65 2.26 28.23
C VAL A 20 -8.17 1.61 29.52
N ARG A 21 -7.87 0.33 29.77
CA ARG A 21 -8.25 -0.34 31.02
C ARG A 21 -7.62 0.30 32.25
N CYS A 22 -6.34 0.67 32.17
CA CYS A 22 -5.65 1.38 33.26
C CYS A 22 -6.36 2.71 33.56
N ARG A 23 -6.72 3.47 32.53
CA ARG A 23 -7.48 4.72 32.70
C ARG A 23 -8.85 4.48 33.32
N GLU A 24 -9.61 3.49 32.85
CA GLU A 24 -10.91 3.12 33.43
C GLU A 24 -10.77 2.80 34.92
N ALA A 25 -9.73 2.05 35.32
CA ALA A 25 -9.45 1.71 36.71
C ALA A 25 -9.10 2.93 37.57
N ILE A 26 -8.24 3.84 37.07
CA ILE A 26 -7.86 5.09 37.75
C ILE A 26 -9.10 5.94 38.05
N VAL A 27 -9.98 6.10 37.06
CA VAL A 27 -11.23 6.85 37.21
C VAL A 27 -12.17 6.17 38.22
N ALA A 28 -12.27 4.85 38.19
CA ALA A 28 -13.14 4.09 39.09
C ALA A 28 -12.73 4.21 40.57
N VAL A 29 -11.44 4.37 40.87
CA VAL A 29 -10.94 4.57 42.24
C VAL A 29 -10.94 6.04 42.69
N GLY A 30 -11.50 6.95 41.89
CA GLY A 30 -11.65 8.37 42.23
C GLY A 30 -10.39 9.22 42.09
N ALA A 31 -9.32 8.68 41.48
CA ALA A 31 -8.13 9.45 41.14
C ALA A 31 -8.42 10.26 39.85
N GLN A 32 -8.75 11.54 39.98
CA GLN A 32 -9.19 12.37 38.84
C GLN A 32 -8.07 13.18 38.17
N ASP A 33 -6.87 13.24 38.76
CA ASP A 33 -5.83 14.19 38.35
C ASP A 33 -4.85 13.61 37.31
N LEU A 34 -5.36 13.08 36.20
CA LEU A 34 -4.50 12.90 35.02
C LEU A 34 -4.30 14.26 34.35
N ALA A 35 -3.03 14.62 34.14
CA ALA A 35 -2.68 15.85 33.45
C ALA A 35 -3.30 15.89 32.03
N GLN A 36 -3.69 17.08 31.58
CA GLN A 36 -4.41 17.27 30.31
C GLN A 36 -3.61 16.81 29.09
N ASP A 37 -2.28 16.91 29.13
CA ASP A 37 -1.38 16.41 28.09
C ASP A 37 -1.42 14.88 28.00
N VAL A 38 -1.49 14.19 29.15
CA VAL A 38 -1.66 12.74 29.21
C VAL A 38 -3.00 12.34 28.60
N LEU A 39 -4.09 13.00 28.99
CA LEU A 39 -5.42 12.75 28.42
C LEU A 39 -5.46 12.97 26.90
N ARG A 40 -4.78 14.01 26.40
CA ARG A 40 -4.64 14.25 24.96
C ARG A 40 -3.89 13.13 24.25
N LYS A 41 -2.81 12.61 24.84
CA LYS A 41 -2.06 11.46 24.29
C LYS A 41 -2.92 10.20 24.24
N PHE A 42 -3.74 9.96 25.27
CA PHE A 42 -4.73 8.88 25.27
C PHE A 42 -5.73 9.01 24.13
N ASP A 43 -6.34 10.20 23.94
CA ASP A 43 -7.28 10.44 22.85
C ASP A 43 -6.66 10.15 21.47
N LEU A 44 -5.41 10.58 21.26
CA LEU A 44 -4.67 10.33 20.02
C LEU A 44 -4.39 8.85 19.82
N ALA A 45 -3.95 8.13 20.86
CA ALA A 45 -3.70 6.69 20.80
C ALA A 45 -4.97 5.88 20.51
N VAL A 46 -6.10 6.26 21.11
CA VAL A 46 -7.42 5.65 20.80
C VAL A 46 -7.80 5.91 19.35
N ALA A 47 -7.65 7.15 18.86
CA ALA A 47 -7.96 7.48 17.47
C ALA A 47 -7.05 6.74 16.48
N PHE A 48 -5.76 6.58 16.79
CA PHE A 48 -4.83 5.74 16.02
C PHE A 48 -5.28 4.28 16.00
N ALA A 49 -5.54 3.69 17.17
CA ALA A 49 -5.98 2.31 17.29
C ALA A 49 -7.29 2.02 16.54
N VAL A 50 -8.23 2.97 16.50
CA VAL A 50 -9.45 2.84 15.69
C VAL A 50 -9.15 2.70 14.19
N ARG A 51 -8.11 3.36 13.67
CA ARG A 51 -7.67 3.18 12.26
C ARG A 51 -7.10 1.80 11.98
N LEU A 52 -6.63 1.09 13.01
CA LEU A 52 -6.15 -0.28 12.89
C LEU A 52 -7.28 -1.31 12.90
N LEU A 53 -8.49 -0.95 13.34
CA LEU A 53 -9.61 -1.90 13.37
C LEU A 53 -10.10 -2.24 11.95
N GLY A 54 -10.48 -3.51 11.79
CA GLY A 54 -11.16 -4.02 10.61
C GLY A 54 -12.68 -3.78 10.64
N ASN A 55 -13.40 -4.44 9.73
CA ASN A 55 -14.87 -4.38 9.69
C ASN A 55 -15.51 -4.74 11.05
N ASN A 56 -16.64 -4.11 11.37
CA ASN A 56 -17.38 -4.33 12.62
C ASN A 56 -16.57 -4.03 13.89
N ALA A 57 -15.58 -3.14 13.79
CA ALA A 57 -14.68 -2.75 14.88
C ALA A 57 -13.97 -3.96 15.53
N ARG A 58 -13.53 -4.92 14.70
CA ARG A 58 -12.79 -6.10 15.15
C ARG A 58 -11.30 -5.94 14.87
N PRO A 59 -10.41 -6.48 15.74
CA PRO A 59 -9.03 -6.65 15.35
C PRO A 59 -8.97 -7.64 14.18
N ILE A 60 -7.95 -7.52 13.35
CA ILE A 60 -7.63 -8.56 12.38
C ILE A 60 -6.37 -9.25 12.90
N ILE A 61 -6.40 -10.57 12.87
CA ILE A 61 -5.30 -11.46 13.23
C ILE A 61 -4.92 -12.27 11.99
N GLU A 62 -3.84 -13.03 12.04
CA GLU A 62 -3.34 -13.82 10.89
C GLU A 62 -4.41 -14.74 10.27
N ILE A 63 -5.32 -15.27 11.08
CA ILE A 63 -6.37 -16.21 10.66
C ILE A 63 -7.68 -15.49 10.28
N GLY A 64 -7.67 -14.16 10.16
CA GLY A 64 -8.84 -13.35 9.79
C GLY A 64 -9.37 -12.48 10.93
N PRO A 65 -10.69 -12.22 11.02
CA PRO A 65 -11.23 -11.30 12.02
C PRO A 65 -11.13 -11.90 13.43
N GLY A 66 -10.39 -11.22 14.31
CA GLY A 66 -10.27 -11.60 15.70
C GLY A 66 -11.54 -11.34 16.52
N PRO A 67 -11.59 -11.84 17.76
CA PRO A 67 -12.74 -11.67 18.63
C PRO A 67 -12.87 -10.20 19.06
N ARG A 68 -14.09 -9.65 18.95
CA ARG A 68 -14.39 -8.26 19.35
C ARG A 68 -14.09 -8.00 20.82
N CYS A 69 -14.29 -8.99 21.69
CA CYS A 69 -14.02 -8.87 23.12
C CYS A 69 -12.56 -8.48 23.45
N GLY A 70 -11.61 -8.80 22.57
CA GLY A 70 -10.22 -8.40 22.73
C GLY A 70 -10.01 -6.88 22.67
N VAL A 71 -10.91 -6.14 22.02
CA VAL A 71 -10.84 -4.69 21.81
C VAL A 71 -12.03 -3.93 22.40
N ASP A 72 -12.90 -4.58 23.19
CA ASP A 72 -14.06 -3.93 23.79
C ASP A 72 -13.74 -2.66 24.61
N PRO A 73 -12.66 -2.60 25.41
CA PRO A 73 -12.28 -1.36 26.10
C PRO A 73 -12.05 -0.21 25.11
N LEU A 74 -11.29 -0.47 24.04
CA LEU A 74 -11.03 0.51 22.98
C LEU A 74 -12.33 0.96 22.31
N VAL A 75 -13.22 0.01 21.97
CA VAL A 75 -14.50 0.31 21.34
C VAL A 75 -15.37 1.20 22.22
N ARG A 76 -15.43 0.93 23.53
CA ARG A 76 -16.15 1.78 24.50
C ARG A 76 -15.54 3.17 24.59
N ALA A 77 -14.23 3.25 24.79
CA ALA A 77 -13.51 4.52 24.91
C ALA A 77 -13.69 5.39 23.65
N ALA A 78 -13.60 4.79 22.47
CA ALA A 78 -13.80 5.50 21.22
C ALA A 78 -15.25 5.96 21.01
N SER A 79 -16.24 5.15 21.42
CA SER A 79 -17.67 5.50 21.36
C SER A 79 -18.05 6.66 22.30
N GLN A 80 -17.34 6.79 23.41
CA GLN A 80 -17.49 7.90 24.37
C GLN A 80 -16.55 9.07 24.07
N GLY A 81 -15.72 8.96 23.03
CA GLY A 81 -14.71 9.93 22.68
C GLY A 81 -15.28 11.17 21.97
N ARG A 82 -14.37 11.94 21.34
CA ARG A 82 -14.75 13.14 20.58
C ARG A 82 -15.74 12.81 19.47
N LYS A 83 -16.57 13.79 19.10
CA LYS A 83 -17.67 13.66 18.12
C LYS A 83 -17.31 12.85 16.86
N LYS A 84 -16.18 13.16 16.19
CA LYS A 84 -15.75 12.44 14.97
C LYS A 84 -15.34 10.99 15.23
N LEU A 85 -14.71 10.71 16.37
CA LEU A 85 -14.27 9.37 16.75
C LEU A 85 -15.46 8.49 17.14
N ALA A 86 -16.35 9.03 17.97
CA ALA A 86 -17.60 8.38 18.37
C ALA A 86 -18.50 8.12 17.15
N ALA A 87 -18.58 9.10 16.23
CA ALA A 87 -19.14 8.87 14.91
C ALA A 87 -18.41 7.71 14.26
N THR A 88 -17.14 7.80 13.85
CA THR A 88 -16.43 6.68 13.17
C THR A 88 -16.72 5.28 13.75
N MET A 89 -16.68 5.11 15.07
CA MET A 89 -17.00 3.84 15.72
C MET A 89 -18.40 3.32 15.44
N LEU A 90 -19.39 4.19 15.50
CA LEU A 90 -20.76 3.86 15.19
C LEU A 90 -20.91 3.50 13.68
N ALA A 91 -20.05 3.96 12.75
CA ALA A 91 -20.12 3.61 11.30
C ALA A 91 -19.54 2.24 11.06
N MET A 92 -18.48 1.94 11.80
CA MET A 92 -17.83 0.66 11.72
C MET A 92 -18.72 -0.43 12.29
N THR A 93 -19.56 -0.11 13.28
CA THR A 93 -20.39 -1.08 14.02
C THR A 93 -21.84 -1.15 13.55
N GLU A 94 -22.45 -0.01 13.19
CA GLU A 94 -23.77 0.03 12.56
C GLU A 94 -23.60 -0.07 11.04
N GLY A 95 -24.31 -1.03 10.43
CA GLY A 95 -24.31 -1.19 8.98
C GLY A 95 -25.06 -0.07 8.26
N ARG A 96 -25.45 -0.34 7.00
CA ARG A 96 -26.42 0.53 6.32
C ARG A 96 -27.75 0.52 7.07
N GLU A 97 -28.49 1.62 7.01
CA GLU A 97 -29.90 1.60 7.40
C GLU A 97 -30.67 0.55 6.59
N THR A 98 -31.81 0.08 7.11
CA THR A 98 -32.78 -0.76 6.38
C THR A 98 -33.22 -0.14 5.04
N SER A 99 -33.10 1.19 4.90
CA SER A 99 -33.37 1.98 3.69
C SER A 99 -32.24 1.93 2.65
N GLY A 100 -31.08 1.37 2.98
CA GLY A 100 -29.88 1.34 2.12
C GLY A 100 -29.14 2.67 2.00
N ARG A 101 -29.65 3.77 2.58
CA ARG A 101 -28.99 5.09 2.57
C ARG A 101 -27.80 5.12 3.52
N HIS A 102 -26.77 5.87 3.12
CA HIS A 102 -25.63 6.14 3.97
C HIS A 102 -26.04 7.14 5.03
N ARG A 103 -26.03 6.71 6.29
CA ARG A 103 -26.40 7.56 7.42
C ARG A 103 -25.46 8.78 7.54
N TRP A 104 -24.20 8.66 7.09
CA TRP A 104 -23.15 9.64 7.36
C TRP A 104 -22.30 10.01 6.16
N SER A 105 -21.83 11.26 6.17
CA SER A 105 -20.81 11.79 5.26
C SER A 105 -19.40 11.55 5.79
N GLU A 106 -18.45 11.25 4.91
CA GLU A 106 -17.04 11.02 5.29
C GLU A 106 -16.40 12.23 5.99
N LYS A 107 -16.81 13.47 5.66
CA LYS A 107 -16.37 14.70 6.35
C LYS A 107 -16.66 14.71 7.87
N GLY A 108 -17.69 13.97 8.29
CA GLY A 108 -18.11 13.85 9.69
C GLY A 108 -17.31 12.80 10.48
N LEU A 109 -16.44 12.04 9.82
CA LEU A 109 -15.67 10.95 10.42
C LEU A 109 -14.22 11.36 10.66
N LEU A 110 -13.53 10.54 11.43
CA LEU A 110 -12.09 10.56 11.57
C LEU A 110 -11.43 10.41 10.18
N SER A 111 -10.33 11.13 9.91
CA SER A 111 -9.55 10.87 8.69
C SER A 111 -9.07 9.42 8.69
N GLY A 112 -9.32 8.71 7.60
CA GLY A 112 -9.01 7.28 7.49
C GLY A 112 -7.51 7.00 7.52
N SER A 113 -6.72 7.91 6.96
CA SER A 113 -5.28 7.74 6.81
C SER A 113 -4.51 8.60 7.80
N LEU A 114 -3.32 8.15 8.17
CA LEU A 114 -2.45 8.81 9.13
C LEU A 114 -1.00 8.42 8.86
N PHE A 115 -0.10 9.38 8.99
CA PHE A 115 1.32 9.14 9.12
C PHE A 115 1.80 9.68 10.46
N ASP A 116 2.60 8.88 11.18
CA ASP A 116 3.24 9.29 12.43
C ASP A 116 4.75 9.05 12.31
N GLU A 117 5.48 10.13 12.00
CA GLU A 117 6.93 10.10 11.80
C GLU A 117 7.70 9.59 13.03
N GLN A 118 7.32 10.07 14.22
CA GLN A 118 7.98 9.67 15.46
C GLN A 118 7.77 8.20 15.78
N ALA A 119 6.59 7.69 15.39
CA ALA A 119 6.25 6.29 15.54
C ALA A 119 6.60 5.45 14.31
N GLY A 120 7.26 5.99 13.29
CA GLY A 120 7.67 5.23 12.09
C GLY A 120 6.55 4.39 11.47
N VAL A 121 5.31 4.90 11.47
CA VAL A 121 4.12 4.17 10.99
C VAL A 121 3.27 5.00 10.05
N ALA A 122 2.71 4.35 9.03
CA ALA A 122 1.70 4.89 8.15
C ALA A 122 0.49 3.94 8.08
N VAL A 123 -0.71 4.50 8.21
CA VAL A 123 -1.96 3.78 8.01
C VAL A 123 -2.70 4.44 6.85
N LEU A 124 -3.00 3.66 5.81
CA LEU A 124 -3.77 4.10 4.65
C LEU A 124 -5.12 3.38 4.68
N ARG A 125 -6.22 4.11 4.50
CA ARG A 125 -7.55 3.49 4.42
C ARG A 125 -8.32 3.99 3.22
N SER A 126 -9.00 3.09 2.53
CA SER A 126 -9.98 3.46 1.48
C SER A 126 -11.27 4.05 2.05
N GLY A 127 -11.48 3.90 3.37
CA GLY A 127 -12.60 4.48 4.09
C GLY A 127 -12.93 3.71 5.37
N TRP A 128 -14.15 3.96 5.88
CA TRP A 128 -14.68 3.34 7.11
C TRP A 128 -15.81 2.35 6.85
N LYS A 129 -16.24 2.22 5.59
CA LYS A 129 -17.35 1.37 5.18
C LYS A 129 -16.94 -0.11 5.19
N ARG A 130 -17.94 -1.00 5.26
CA ARG A 130 -17.71 -2.45 5.13
C ARG A 130 -17.01 -2.75 3.80
N GLY A 131 -15.91 -3.50 3.88
CA GLY A 131 -15.13 -3.88 2.71
C GLY A 131 -14.01 -2.90 2.38
N ALA A 132 -13.81 -1.86 3.19
CA ALA A 132 -12.66 -0.98 3.05
C ALA A 132 -11.35 -1.77 3.13
N VAL A 133 -10.41 -1.35 2.28
CA VAL A 133 -9.00 -1.67 2.35
C VAL A 133 -8.32 -0.84 3.43
N ARG A 134 -7.45 -1.48 4.22
CA ARG A 134 -6.52 -0.85 5.16
C ARG A 134 -5.11 -1.36 4.86
N VAL A 135 -4.15 -0.46 4.74
CA VAL A 135 -2.72 -0.76 4.68
C VAL A 135 -2.06 -0.19 5.94
N LEU A 136 -1.23 -0.98 6.61
CA LEU A 136 -0.30 -0.52 7.64
C LEU A 136 1.12 -0.75 7.14
N VAL A 137 1.97 0.25 7.29
CA VAL A 137 3.42 0.14 7.14
C VAL A 137 4.05 0.57 8.46
N SER A 138 4.85 -0.31 9.08
CA SER A 138 5.81 0.05 10.13
C SER A 138 7.21 -0.06 9.53
N PHE A 139 8.04 0.97 9.69
CA PHE A 139 9.39 1.03 9.10
C PHE A 139 10.47 1.38 10.13
N GLN A 140 10.25 1.03 11.40
CA GLN A 140 11.25 1.26 12.45
C GLN A 140 12.38 0.23 12.45
N SER A 141 12.05 -0.99 12.05
CA SER A 141 12.98 -2.10 11.90
C SER A 141 13.70 -2.00 10.56
N GLU A 142 14.86 -2.66 10.44
CA GLU A 142 15.62 -2.74 9.19
C GLU A 142 14.78 -3.36 8.05
N VAL A 143 13.94 -4.33 8.40
CA VAL A 143 12.92 -4.90 7.51
C VAL A 143 11.56 -4.30 7.89
N PRO A 144 10.96 -3.46 7.04
CA PRO A 144 9.63 -2.91 7.28
C PRO A 144 8.57 -4.01 7.40
N HIS A 145 7.57 -3.78 8.25
CA HIS A 145 6.39 -4.64 8.37
C HIS A 145 5.23 -4.06 7.57
N LEU A 146 4.54 -4.92 6.82
CA LEU A 146 3.43 -4.57 5.95
C LEU A 146 2.20 -5.40 6.30
N GLU A 147 1.06 -4.74 6.47
CA GLU A 147 -0.24 -5.41 6.56
C GLU A 147 -1.23 -4.81 5.57
N ILE A 148 -1.75 -5.64 4.66
CA ILE A 148 -2.83 -5.27 3.73
C ILE A 148 -4.07 -6.08 4.08
N GLN A 149 -5.17 -5.37 4.31
CA GLN A 149 -6.45 -5.96 4.67
C GLN A 149 -7.51 -5.53 3.68
N ALA A 150 -8.31 -6.49 3.23
CA ALA A 150 -9.46 -6.26 2.34
C ALA A 150 -10.75 -6.72 3.03
N GLY A 151 -11.46 -5.77 3.63
CA GLY A 151 -12.68 -6.04 4.38
C GLY A 151 -12.45 -6.86 5.65
N THR A 152 -12.67 -8.18 5.60
CA THR A 152 -12.47 -9.09 6.75
C THR A 152 -11.30 -10.03 6.56
N SER A 153 -10.64 -10.00 5.40
CA SER A 153 -9.54 -10.91 5.08
C SER A 153 -8.23 -10.14 5.16
N SER A 154 -7.23 -10.77 5.79
CA SER A 154 -5.84 -10.35 5.66
C SER A 154 -5.30 -10.88 4.33
N VAL A 155 -4.53 -10.07 3.62
CA VAL A 155 -4.03 -10.36 2.27
C VAL A 155 -2.50 -10.43 2.28
N VAL A 156 -1.87 -9.47 2.97
CA VAL A 156 -0.45 -9.47 3.29
C VAL A 156 -0.34 -9.18 4.78
N ALA A 157 0.52 -9.89 5.50
CA ALA A 157 0.82 -9.61 6.90
C ALA A 157 2.19 -10.17 7.26
N GLY A 158 3.16 -9.30 7.48
CA GLY A 158 4.51 -9.69 7.89
C GLY A 158 5.60 -8.78 7.34
N PRO A 159 6.86 -9.22 7.42
CA PRO A 159 7.99 -8.49 6.83
C PRO A 159 7.80 -8.28 5.33
N TRP A 160 8.17 -7.08 4.87
CA TRP A 160 8.39 -6.74 3.47
C TRP A 160 9.89 -6.87 3.19
N GLU A 161 10.32 -8.08 2.87
CA GLU A 161 11.74 -8.39 2.71
C GLU A 161 12.28 -7.80 1.39
N LEU A 162 13.57 -7.49 1.39
CA LEU A 162 14.30 -6.95 0.24
C LEU A 162 15.55 -7.80 0.00
N ALA A 163 15.78 -8.19 -1.24
CA ALA A 163 17.09 -8.63 -1.69
C ALA A 163 17.51 -7.80 -2.90
N LEU A 164 18.74 -7.28 -2.85
CA LEU A 164 19.34 -6.49 -3.91
C LEU A 164 20.64 -7.15 -4.34
N GLU A 165 20.87 -7.25 -5.64
CA GLU A 165 22.13 -7.75 -6.20
C GLU A 165 22.57 -6.89 -7.39
N ARG A 166 23.88 -6.85 -7.62
CA ARG A 166 24.47 -6.25 -8.80
C ARG A 166 25.60 -7.14 -9.32
N GLY A 167 25.46 -7.59 -10.56
CA GLY A 167 26.44 -8.52 -11.14
C GLY A 167 26.56 -9.85 -10.37
N GLY A 168 25.51 -10.24 -9.65
CA GLY A 168 25.50 -11.40 -8.77
C GLY A 168 26.01 -11.15 -7.35
N GLU A 169 26.53 -9.96 -7.06
CA GLU A 169 27.00 -9.59 -5.72
C GLU A 169 25.89 -8.89 -4.92
N PRO A 170 25.63 -9.25 -3.66
CA PRO A 170 24.58 -8.65 -2.85
C PRO A 170 24.89 -7.18 -2.51
N LEU A 171 23.86 -6.35 -2.50
CA LEU A 171 23.91 -4.97 -1.99
C LEU A 171 23.18 -4.88 -0.66
N SER A 172 23.77 -4.18 0.30
CA SER A 172 23.20 -3.99 1.64
C SER A 172 22.73 -2.55 1.86
N LEU A 173 21.75 -2.38 2.74
CA LEU A 173 21.35 -1.06 3.24
C LEU A 173 22.50 -0.45 4.06
N THR A 174 22.68 0.86 3.94
CA THR A 174 23.67 1.64 4.70
C THR A 174 23.04 2.69 5.60
N SER A 175 21.73 2.89 5.52
CA SER A 175 20.95 3.74 6.43
C SER A 175 19.71 3.02 6.94
N SER A 176 19.09 3.58 7.99
CA SER A 176 17.71 3.24 8.35
C SER A 176 16.73 3.82 7.33
N TRP A 177 15.52 3.28 7.30
CA TRP A 177 14.40 3.86 6.57
C TRP A 177 14.02 5.23 7.11
N SER A 178 13.69 6.15 6.21
CA SER A 178 13.12 7.46 6.54
C SER A 178 12.00 7.78 5.56
N ARG A 179 11.05 8.64 5.96
CA ARG A 179 9.98 9.08 5.05
C ARG A 179 10.57 10.01 3.99
N SER A 180 10.38 9.67 2.71
CA SER A 180 10.60 10.59 1.59
C SER A 180 9.31 11.37 1.28
N TRP A 181 8.15 10.70 1.21
CA TRP A 181 6.88 11.32 0.82
C TRP A 181 5.68 10.87 1.65
N TRP A 182 4.70 11.77 1.83
CA TRP A 182 3.38 11.44 2.35
C TRP A 182 2.34 12.41 1.79
N GLU A 183 1.32 11.87 1.14
CA GLU A 183 0.20 12.64 0.58
C GLU A 183 -1.08 11.83 0.68
N ALA A 184 -2.17 12.49 1.08
CA ALA A 184 -3.41 11.81 1.42
C ALA A 184 -4.61 12.68 1.06
N ASP A 185 -5.29 12.27 0.00
CA ASP A 185 -6.35 13.03 -0.64
C ASP A 185 -7.67 12.25 -0.55
N ASP A 186 -8.73 12.80 -1.13
CA ASP A 186 -10.06 12.17 -1.15
C ASP A 186 -10.10 10.93 -2.07
N ASP A 187 -9.27 10.88 -3.12
CA ASP A 187 -9.27 9.81 -4.14
C ASP A 187 -8.17 8.77 -3.92
N ALA A 188 -7.01 9.19 -3.42
CA ALA A 188 -5.86 8.31 -3.22
C ALA A 188 -5.01 8.72 -2.00
N VAL A 189 -4.08 7.84 -1.65
CA VAL A 189 -3.06 8.08 -0.62
C VAL A 189 -1.75 7.51 -1.12
N TYR A 190 -0.69 8.31 -1.12
CA TYR A 190 0.65 7.91 -1.51
C TYR A 190 1.61 8.09 -0.34
N PHE A 191 2.37 7.05 -0.05
CA PHE A 191 3.37 7.03 1.01
C PHE A 191 4.66 6.45 0.47
N GLU A 192 5.79 7.09 0.77
CA GLU A 192 7.09 6.60 0.34
C GLU A 192 8.13 6.72 1.46
N ILE A 193 8.95 5.68 1.58
CA ILE A 193 10.12 5.63 2.45
C ILE A 193 11.36 5.30 1.62
N SER A 194 12.51 5.82 2.06
CA SER A 194 13.79 5.59 1.40
C SER A 194 14.85 5.13 2.38
N ALA A 195 15.80 4.35 1.87
CA ALA A 195 17.04 4.00 2.55
C ALA A 195 18.22 4.03 1.57
N ASP A 196 19.40 4.41 2.08
CA ASP A 196 20.64 4.37 1.33
C ASP A 196 21.12 2.93 1.20
N VAL A 197 21.73 2.63 0.05
CA VAL A 197 22.26 1.32 -0.32
C VAL A 197 23.74 1.48 -0.69
N ALA A 198 24.54 0.48 -0.33
CA ALA A 198 25.97 0.47 -0.64
C ALA A 198 26.26 0.76 -2.12
N GLY A 199 27.32 1.54 -2.39
CA GLY A 199 27.69 1.92 -3.76
C GLY A 199 26.97 3.15 -4.31
N GLY A 200 26.45 4.02 -3.42
CA GLY A 200 25.79 5.28 -3.80
C GLY A 200 24.39 5.09 -4.37
N TRP A 201 23.75 3.96 -4.06
CA TRP A 201 22.39 3.65 -4.49
C TRP A 201 21.40 4.06 -3.40
N ARG A 202 20.13 4.18 -3.78
CA ARG A 202 19.01 4.40 -2.87
C ARG A 202 17.87 3.49 -3.26
N ILE A 203 17.22 2.87 -2.28
CA ILE A 203 15.97 2.15 -2.47
C ILE A 203 14.81 3.01 -1.98
N ASP A 204 13.84 3.25 -2.85
CA ASP A 204 12.58 3.90 -2.51
C ASP A 204 11.48 2.84 -2.49
N ARG A 205 10.70 2.79 -1.41
CA ARG A 205 9.52 1.93 -1.28
C ARG A 205 8.27 2.77 -1.20
N SER A 206 7.39 2.59 -2.17
CA SER A 206 6.15 3.32 -2.32
C SER A 206 4.94 2.43 -2.06
N VAL A 207 3.93 3.01 -1.41
CA VAL A 207 2.60 2.43 -1.23
C VAL A 207 1.58 3.45 -1.70
N LEU A 208 0.86 3.11 -2.77
CA LEU A 208 -0.32 3.83 -3.23
C LEU A 208 -1.58 3.06 -2.85
N LEU A 209 -2.59 3.76 -2.35
CA LEU A 209 -3.95 3.24 -2.19
C LEU A 209 -4.92 4.10 -3.00
N LEU A 210 -5.49 3.53 -4.08
CA LEU A 210 -6.63 4.13 -4.80
C LEU A 210 -7.91 3.78 -4.03
N ARG A 211 -8.53 4.77 -3.39
CA ARG A 211 -9.57 4.55 -2.37
C ARG A 211 -10.83 3.96 -2.98
N GLU A 212 -11.39 4.59 -4.01
CA GLU A 212 -12.62 4.13 -4.67
C GLU A 212 -12.40 2.76 -5.34
N GLU A 213 -11.24 2.59 -5.96
CA GLU A 213 -10.95 1.39 -6.74
C GLU A 213 -10.54 0.20 -5.88
N GLN A 214 -10.18 0.43 -4.62
CA GLN A 214 -9.69 -0.60 -3.70
C GLN A 214 -8.48 -1.33 -4.28
N VAL A 215 -7.53 -0.56 -4.80
CA VAL A 215 -6.27 -1.05 -5.36
C VAL A 215 -5.14 -0.56 -4.50
N VAL A 216 -4.19 -1.44 -4.21
CA VAL A 216 -2.90 -1.09 -3.63
C VAL A 216 -1.81 -1.30 -4.68
N LEU A 217 -0.91 -0.34 -4.84
CA LEU A 217 0.34 -0.54 -5.58
C LEU A 217 1.48 -0.49 -4.58
N LEU A 218 2.31 -1.53 -4.57
CA LEU A 218 3.58 -1.58 -3.85
C LEU A 218 4.68 -1.40 -4.88
N GLY A 219 5.59 -0.45 -4.70
CA GLY A 219 6.62 -0.19 -5.68
C GLY A 219 7.98 -0.02 -5.03
N ASP A 220 8.91 -0.90 -5.38
CA ASP A 220 10.32 -0.80 -4.98
C ASP A 220 11.12 -0.23 -6.16
N ALA A 221 11.82 0.89 -5.95
CA ALA A 221 12.65 1.56 -6.95
C ALA A 221 14.10 1.66 -6.47
N LEU A 222 15.02 0.99 -7.15
CA LEU A 222 16.46 1.15 -6.92
C LEU A 222 16.97 2.23 -7.86
N VAL A 223 17.37 3.37 -7.29
CA VAL A 223 17.81 4.56 -8.02
C VAL A 223 19.20 4.99 -7.58
N ARG A 224 19.82 5.86 -8.38
CA ARG A 224 21.03 6.58 -7.99
C ARG A 224 20.72 8.07 -7.94
N PRO A 225 20.67 8.68 -6.73
CA PRO A 225 20.32 10.09 -6.58
C PRO A 225 21.23 11.03 -7.37
N ASP A 226 22.52 10.70 -7.46
CA ASP A 226 23.53 11.57 -8.10
C ASP A 226 23.64 11.38 -9.62
N ALA A 227 22.88 10.45 -10.22
CA ALA A 227 22.93 10.21 -11.67
C ALA A 227 21.94 11.11 -12.40
N GLY A 228 22.44 12.00 -13.25
CA GLY A 228 21.63 12.87 -14.11
C GLY A 228 21.05 12.16 -15.33
N TYR A 229 20.20 12.87 -16.09
CA TYR A 229 19.54 12.38 -17.31
C TYR A 229 20.52 11.87 -18.40
N LYS A 230 21.73 12.45 -18.48
CA LYS A 230 22.75 12.11 -19.48
C LYS A 230 23.85 11.20 -18.96
N ASP A 231 23.84 10.89 -17.68
CA ASP A 231 24.77 9.93 -17.12
C ASP A 231 24.30 8.55 -17.57
N GLN A 232 24.75 8.12 -18.74
CA GLN A 232 24.82 6.70 -19.06
C GLN A 232 26.05 6.20 -18.33
N PRO A 233 25.92 5.56 -17.16
CA PRO A 233 27.11 5.18 -16.46
C PRO A 233 27.74 4.01 -17.22
N GLN A 234 29.08 3.90 -17.22
CA GLN A 234 29.85 2.70 -17.62
C GLN A 234 29.40 1.40 -16.89
N GLU A 235 28.39 1.54 -16.04
CA GLU A 235 27.85 0.65 -15.03
C GLU A 235 26.67 -0.20 -15.49
N LEU A 236 26.13 0.05 -16.68
CA LEU A 236 25.20 -0.85 -17.39
C LEU A 236 25.83 -2.23 -17.69
N ALA A 237 27.13 -2.39 -17.45
CA ALA A 237 27.87 -3.64 -17.64
C ALA A 237 27.45 -4.77 -16.68
N SER A 238 26.87 -4.46 -15.52
CA SER A 238 26.45 -5.48 -14.54
C SER A 238 24.95 -5.39 -14.28
N PRO A 239 24.20 -6.51 -14.39
CA PRO A 239 22.77 -6.51 -14.16
C PRO A 239 22.43 -6.17 -12.72
N LEU A 240 21.39 -5.36 -12.52
CA LEU A 240 20.75 -5.16 -11.23
C LEU A 240 19.65 -6.20 -11.06
N THR A 241 19.57 -6.81 -9.88
CA THR A 241 18.45 -7.65 -9.45
C THR A 241 17.82 -7.06 -8.21
N LEU A 242 16.50 -6.93 -8.21
CA LEU A 242 15.69 -6.54 -7.08
C LEU A 242 14.64 -7.61 -6.83
N GLN A 243 14.53 -8.06 -5.59
CA GLN A 243 13.46 -8.94 -5.16
C GLN A 243 12.76 -8.40 -3.91
N SER A 244 11.45 -8.29 -3.99
CA SER A 244 10.56 -7.98 -2.86
C SER A 244 9.79 -9.25 -2.50
N THR A 245 9.82 -9.64 -1.23
CA THR A 245 9.05 -10.80 -0.74
C THR A 245 7.99 -10.34 0.25
N PHE A 246 6.77 -10.83 0.07
CA PHE A 246 5.61 -10.50 0.89
C PHE A 246 5.07 -11.76 1.58
N MET A 247 4.76 -11.63 2.87
CA MET A 247 4.09 -12.68 3.64
C MET A 247 2.58 -12.68 3.40
N VAL A 248 2.06 -13.79 2.93
CA VAL A 248 0.63 -14.04 2.69
C VAL A 248 0.10 -14.97 3.79
N PRO A 249 -1.01 -14.61 4.46
CA PRO A 249 -1.55 -15.45 5.52
C PRO A 249 -1.91 -16.86 5.05
N ALA A 250 -1.70 -17.85 5.92
CA ALA A 250 -2.04 -19.26 5.68
C ALA A 250 -3.49 -19.51 5.22
N THR A 251 -4.39 -18.58 5.54
CA THR A 251 -5.82 -18.64 5.18
C THR A 251 -6.11 -18.28 3.73
N LEU A 252 -5.11 -17.78 3.00
CA LEU A 252 -5.23 -17.34 1.62
C LEU A 252 -4.35 -18.21 0.72
N ALA A 253 -4.97 -19.03 -0.12
CA ALA A 253 -4.27 -19.82 -1.11
C ALA A 253 -3.81 -18.93 -2.27
N LEU A 254 -2.55 -19.08 -2.67
CA LEU A 254 -1.99 -18.42 -3.84
C LEU A 254 -2.15 -19.34 -5.06
N GLU A 255 -2.87 -18.84 -6.06
CA GLU A 255 -3.18 -19.53 -7.31
C GLU A 255 -2.56 -18.74 -8.47
N PRO A 256 -1.31 -19.05 -8.88
CA PRO A 256 -0.69 -18.44 -10.05
C PRO A 256 -1.39 -18.88 -11.33
N CYS A 257 -1.55 -17.96 -12.28
CA CYS A 257 -2.05 -18.29 -13.61
C CYS A 257 -1.00 -19.04 -14.44
N ALA A 258 -1.46 -19.97 -15.28
CA ALA A 258 -0.58 -20.89 -16.03
C ALA A 258 0.14 -20.22 -17.20
N GLU A 259 -0.55 -19.35 -17.94
CA GLU A 259 -0.03 -18.71 -19.16
C GLU A 259 0.47 -17.29 -18.92
N THR A 260 -0.05 -16.64 -17.89
CA THR A 260 0.16 -15.22 -17.58
C THR A 260 0.70 -15.05 -16.16
N ARG A 261 1.34 -13.91 -15.88
CA ARG A 261 2.13 -13.72 -14.65
C ARG A 261 1.31 -13.34 -13.42
N GLU A 262 0.01 -13.13 -13.53
CA GLU A 262 -0.82 -12.78 -12.39
C GLU A 262 -0.97 -13.93 -11.39
N VAL A 263 -1.23 -13.54 -10.14
CA VAL A 263 -1.48 -14.47 -9.03
C VAL A 263 -2.76 -14.06 -8.33
N TYR A 264 -3.70 -14.99 -8.21
CA TYR A 264 -4.88 -14.81 -7.38
C TYR A 264 -4.59 -15.23 -5.94
N GLY A 265 -5.04 -14.44 -4.98
CA GLY A 265 -5.19 -14.86 -3.60
C GLY A 265 -6.64 -15.22 -3.34
N VAL A 266 -6.90 -16.48 -2.98
CA VAL A 266 -8.24 -17.04 -2.87
C VAL A 266 -8.42 -17.65 -1.49
N ASP A 267 -9.53 -17.31 -0.82
CA ASP A 267 -10.02 -18.09 0.32
C ASP A 267 -11.21 -18.96 -0.15
N LEU A 268 -12.37 -18.88 0.50
CA LEU A 268 -13.61 -19.38 -0.08
C LEU A 268 -14.02 -18.59 -1.35
N LYS A 269 -13.43 -17.43 -1.59
CA LYS A 269 -13.64 -16.57 -2.76
C LYS A 269 -12.38 -15.75 -3.08
N PRO A 270 -12.27 -15.16 -4.27
CA PRO A 270 -11.16 -14.27 -4.62
C PRO A 270 -11.06 -13.06 -3.68
N ARG A 271 -9.87 -12.80 -3.14
CA ARG A 271 -9.58 -11.69 -2.22
C ARG A 271 -8.55 -10.70 -2.73
N MET A 272 -7.63 -11.18 -3.56
CA MET A 272 -6.71 -10.33 -4.28
C MET A 272 -6.40 -10.86 -5.67
N LEU A 273 -5.95 -9.97 -6.53
CA LEU A 273 -5.27 -10.27 -7.78
C LEU A 273 -4.00 -9.42 -7.85
N ALA A 274 -2.84 -10.06 -7.91
CA ALA A 274 -1.53 -9.42 -7.97
C ALA A 274 -0.98 -9.44 -9.40
N LEU A 275 -0.57 -8.27 -9.91
CA LEU A 275 -0.02 -8.06 -11.26
C LEU A 275 1.37 -7.41 -11.16
N PRO A 276 2.44 -8.03 -11.71
CA PRO A 276 3.77 -7.45 -11.71
C PRO A 276 3.93 -6.49 -12.90
N LEU A 277 3.67 -5.18 -12.72
CA LEU A 277 3.48 -4.27 -13.86
C LEU A 277 4.76 -4.08 -14.69
N GLY A 278 5.92 -4.19 -14.05
CA GLY A 278 7.23 -4.14 -14.72
C GLY A 278 7.61 -5.41 -15.49
N LEU A 279 6.78 -6.46 -15.45
CA LEU A 279 7.00 -7.69 -16.21
C LEU A 279 5.93 -7.83 -17.30
N GLY A 280 6.29 -8.46 -18.42
CA GLY A 280 5.35 -8.77 -19.49
C GLY A 280 4.22 -9.70 -19.02
N GLU A 281 3.01 -9.50 -19.54
CA GLU A 281 1.81 -10.27 -19.14
C GLU A 281 1.98 -11.78 -19.30
N TRP A 282 2.48 -12.21 -20.46
CA TRP A 282 2.63 -13.61 -20.80
C TRP A 282 3.90 -14.18 -20.14
N ARG A 283 3.76 -15.37 -19.57
CA ARG A 283 4.91 -16.13 -19.07
C ARG A 283 5.76 -16.55 -20.25
N GLN A 284 6.94 -15.95 -20.34
CA GLN A 284 8.00 -16.40 -21.23
C GLN A 284 9.12 -16.96 -20.36
N ARG A 285 9.89 -17.91 -20.90
CA ARG A 285 11.17 -18.30 -20.27
C ARG A 285 12.17 -17.20 -20.57
N ASP A 286 12.05 -16.08 -19.87
CA ASP A 286 13.03 -15.01 -19.86
C ASP A 286 13.67 -14.88 -18.46
N ASP A 287 14.84 -14.28 -18.43
CA ASP A 287 15.66 -14.04 -17.24
C ASP A 287 15.35 -12.68 -16.57
N GLN A 288 14.38 -11.93 -17.10
CA GLN A 288 14.10 -10.55 -16.70
C GLN A 288 13.30 -10.43 -15.39
N GLY A 289 12.75 -11.53 -14.88
CA GLY A 289 12.11 -11.56 -13.56
C GLY A 289 10.99 -12.57 -13.44
N SER A 290 10.33 -12.58 -12.28
CA SER A 290 9.21 -13.46 -11.99
C SER A 290 8.30 -12.91 -10.88
N LEU A 291 7.04 -13.36 -10.89
CA LEU A 291 6.16 -13.27 -9.73
C LEU A 291 5.84 -14.72 -9.32
N GLU A 292 6.43 -15.14 -8.20
CA GLU A 292 6.41 -16.52 -7.75
C GLU A 292 5.74 -16.64 -6.39
N SER A 293 4.96 -17.71 -6.22
CA SER A 293 4.32 -18.06 -4.96
C SER A 293 4.95 -19.34 -4.41
N THR A 294 5.60 -19.26 -3.25
CA THR A 294 6.19 -20.41 -2.57
C THR A 294 5.67 -20.48 -1.14
N GLY A 295 4.78 -21.44 -0.88
CA GLY A 295 4.11 -21.54 0.42
C GLY A 295 3.31 -20.29 0.73
N GLN A 296 3.71 -19.56 1.78
CA GLN A 296 3.10 -18.30 2.23
C GLN A 296 3.85 -17.06 1.72
N HIS A 297 4.79 -17.21 0.79
CA HIS A 297 5.55 -16.10 0.24
C HIS A 297 5.07 -15.80 -1.18
N LEU A 298 4.85 -14.51 -1.46
CA LEU A 298 4.75 -13.98 -2.81
C LEU A 298 6.00 -13.14 -3.08
N ALA A 299 6.82 -13.55 -4.05
CA ALA A 299 8.08 -12.89 -4.39
C ALA A 299 7.99 -12.26 -5.78
N LEU A 300 8.22 -10.94 -5.86
CA LEU A 300 8.43 -10.22 -7.12
C LEU A 300 9.93 -10.03 -7.32
N ARG A 301 10.50 -10.67 -8.33
CA ARG A 301 11.89 -10.53 -8.74
C ARG A 301 11.97 -9.84 -10.10
N GLN A 302 12.87 -8.89 -10.26
CA GLN A 302 13.21 -8.29 -11.53
C GLN A 302 14.71 -8.17 -11.70
N THR A 303 15.20 -8.47 -12.91
CA THR A 303 16.61 -8.35 -13.27
C THR A 303 16.73 -7.61 -14.59
N ALA A 304 17.58 -6.58 -14.65
CA ALA A 304 17.81 -5.83 -15.87
C ALA A 304 19.22 -5.21 -15.91
N GLN A 305 19.77 -5.07 -17.12
CA GLN A 305 21.02 -4.32 -17.37
C GLN A 305 20.69 -2.84 -17.52
N VAL A 306 20.40 -2.20 -16.40
CA VAL A 306 19.91 -0.82 -16.33
C VAL A 306 20.60 -0.05 -15.22
N SER A 307 20.55 1.28 -15.28
CA SER A 307 21.14 2.14 -14.26
C SER A 307 20.20 2.42 -13.09
N ARG A 308 18.91 2.08 -13.21
CA ARG A 308 17.85 2.22 -12.21
C ARG A 308 16.78 1.17 -12.49
N LEU A 309 16.07 0.69 -11.47
CA LEU A 309 15.08 -0.38 -11.62
C LEU A 309 13.83 -0.05 -10.82
N TYR A 310 12.65 -0.28 -11.40
CA TYR A 310 11.37 -0.10 -10.71
C TYR A 310 10.50 -1.36 -10.83
N ALA A 311 10.16 -1.93 -9.68
CA ALA A 311 9.40 -3.17 -9.51
C ALA A 311 8.02 -2.94 -8.86
N PRO A 312 7.04 -2.43 -9.60
CA PRO A 312 5.67 -2.26 -9.13
C PRO A 312 4.86 -3.56 -9.11
N LEU A 313 4.25 -3.86 -7.96
CA LEU A 313 3.23 -4.89 -7.76
C LEU A 313 1.87 -4.23 -7.54
N TRP A 314 0.97 -4.39 -8.51
CA TRP A 314 -0.42 -3.96 -8.43
C TRP A 314 -1.27 -5.04 -7.77
N ILE A 315 -2.02 -4.69 -6.73
CA ILE A 315 -2.89 -5.59 -5.98
C ILE A 315 -4.31 -5.06 -6.01
N ASP A 316 -5.17 -5.73 -6.78
CA ASP A 316 -6.60 -5.45 -6.83
C ASP A 316 -7.32 -6.18 -5.69
N LEU A 317 -8.03 -5.42 -4.85
CA LEU A 317 -8.75 -5.92 -3.66
C LEU A 317 -10.27 -5.73 -3.77
N ASN A 318 -10.77 -5.30 -4.92
CA ASN A 318 -12.20 -5.04 -5.10
C ASN A 318 -12.97 -6.35 -5.26
N ALA A 319 -13.61 -6.81 -4.19
CA ALA A 319 -14.31 -8.09 -4.15
C ALA A 319 -15.36 -8.27 -5.26
N ARG A 320 -16.00 -7.20 -5.74
CA ARG A 320 -16.97 -7.30 -6.85
C ARG A 320 -16.27 -7.51 -8.18
N ARG A 321 -15.19 -6.78 -8.44
CA ARG A 321 -14.39 -6.90 -9.66
C ARG A 321 -13.72 -8.27 -9.73
N LEU A 322 -13.06 -8.69 -8.66
CA LEU A 322 -12.43 -10.02 -8.56
C LEU A 322 -13.43 -11.16 -8.79
N LYS A 323 -14.63 -11.06 -8.21
CA LYS A 323 -15.71 -12.03 -8.44
C LYS A 323 -16.08 -12.11 -9.91
N ARG A 324 -16.27 -10.97 -10.59
CA ARG A 324 -16.62 -10.94 -12.02
C ARG A 324 -15.51 -11.50 -12.91
N LEU A 325 -14.25 -11.13 -12.65
CA LEU A 325 -13.09 -11.68 -13.38
C LEU A 325 -13.05 -13.21 -13.31
N ARG A 326 -13.38 -13.79 -12.15
CA ARG A 326 -13.42 -15.26 -11.97
C ARG A 326 -14.65 -15.94 -12.56
N GLU A 327 -15.83 -15.35 -12.43
CA GLU A 327 -17.08 -15.97 -12.88
C GLU A 327 -17.34 -15.75 -14.38
N ARG A 328 -16.78 -14.69 -14.98
CA ARG A 328 -17.06 -14.27 -16.37
C ARG A 328 -15.77 -13.94 -17.14
N PRO A 329 -14.75 -14.83 -17.18
CA PRO A 329 -13.44 -14.53 -17.78
C PRO A 329 -13.49 -14.23 -19.29
N ALA A 330 -14.54 -14.66 -19.99
CA ALA A 330 -14.73 -14.34 -21.42
C ALA A 330 -15.13 -12.87 -21.66
N GLU A 331 -15.72 -12.20 -20.66
CA GLU A 331 -16.25 -10.83 -20.78
C GLU A 331 -15.46 -9.84 -19.92
N GLU A 332 -14.86 -10.32 -18.83
CA GLU A 332 -14.13 -9.54 -17.85
C GLU A 332 -12.69 -10.06 -17.82
N GLN A 333 -11.82 -9.43 -18.61
CA GLN A 333 -10.40 -9.76 -18.68
C GLN A 333 -9.56 -8.73 -17.94
N VAL A 334 -8.39 -9.17 -17.48
CA VAL A 334 -7.35 -8.31 -16.95
C VAL A 334 -6.18 -8.30 -17.93
N THR A 335 -5.61 -7.13 -18.17
CA THR A 335 -4.38 -6.98 -18.97
C THR A 335 -3.57 -5.81 -18.45
N TRP A 336 -2.24 -5.88 -18.56
CA TRP A 336 -1.38 -4.74 -18.24
C TRP A 336 -0.24 -4.63 -19.24
N ARG A 337 0.21 -3.40 -19.50
CA ARG A 337 1.29 -3.13 -20.46
C ARG A 337 2.20 -2.05 -19.89
N GLN A 338 3.50 -2.25 -20.01
CA GLN A 338 4.44 -1.14 -19.95
C GLN A 338 4.24 -0.25 -21.18
N LEU A 339 4.22 1.04 -20.96
CA LEU A 339 3.96 2.07 -21.95
C LEU A 339 5.26 2.75 -22.35
N THR A 340 5.28 3.26 -23.58
CA THR A 340 6.34 4.16 -24.03
C THR A 340 6.19 5.50 -23.31
N VAL A 341 7.27 5.93 -22.65
CA VAL A 341 7.42 7.29 -22.13
C VAL A 341 8.36 8.03 -23.06
N ALA A 342 8.04 9.28 -23.38
CA ALA A 342 8.87 10.12 -24.24
C ALA A 342 9.15 11.49 -23.62
N ASP A 343 10.34 12.03 -23.89
CA ASP A 343 10.80 13.38 -23.55
C ASP A 343 11.43 13.99 -24.80
N THR A 344 11.06 15.23 -25.15
CA THR A 344 11.69 15.98 -26.27
C THR A 344 11.76 15.19 -27.60
N ARG A 345 10.71 14.41 -27.89
CA ARG A 345 10.59 13.54 -29.10
C ARG A 345 11.50 12.30 -29.10
N GLU A 346 12.12 11.97 -27.99
CA GLU A 346 12.90 10.75 -27.80
C GLU A 346 12.14 9.77 -26.90
N ILE A 347 12.21 8.48 -27.23
CA ILE A 347 11.68 7.42 -26.37
C ILE A 347 12.68 7.23 -25.23
N LEU A 348 12.19 7.28 -24.00
CA LEU A 348 12.98 7.02 -22.81
C LEU A 348 13.11 5.53 -22.53
N SER A 349 14.23 5.14 -21.95
CA SER A 349 14.40 3.80 -21.39
C SER A 349 13.70 3.67 -20.04
N ALA A 350 13.39 2.43 -19.66
CA ALA A 350 12.65 2.10 -18.45
C ALA A 350 13.37 2.52 -17.14
N ASP A 351 14.66 2.82 -17.20
CA ASP A 351 15.50 3.27 -16.09
C ASP A 351 15.60 4.80 -15.97
N GLN A 352 14.96 5.53 -16.88
CA GLN A 352 14.74 6.97 -16.80
C GLN A 352 13.31 7.24 -16.32
N ALA A 353 12.33 6.56 -16.92
CA ALA A 353 10.93 6.66 -16.52
C ALA A 353 10.17 5.39 -16.90
N ALA A 354 9.14 5.07 -16.13
CA ALA A 354 8.26 3.95 -16.41
C ALA A 354 6.79 4.38 -16.38
N GLY A 355 6.06 4.00 -17.42
CA GLY A 355 4.60 4.15 -17.50
C GLY A 355 3.95 2.78 -17.63
N PHE A 356 2.80 2.58 -17.00
CA PHE A 356 2.05 1.34 -17.03
C PHE A 356 0.58 1.61 -17.24
N ARG A 357 -0.05 0.80 -18.09
CA ARG A 357 -1.50 0.71 -18.18
C ARG A 357 -1.95 -0.58 -17.53
N VAL A 358 -2.94 -0.50 -16.65
CA VAL A 358 -3.67 -1.66 -16.14
C VAL A 358 -5.11 -1.57 -16.64
N GLN A 359 -5.67 -2.68 -17.09
CA GLN A 359 -7.07 -2.76 -17.49
C GLN A 359 -7.72 -3.96 -16.82
N ALA A 360 -8.92 -3.76 -16.27
CA ALA A 360 -9.78 -4.81 -15.75
C ALA A 360 -11.22 -4.54 -16.20
N GLY A 361 -11.70 -5.34 -17.16
CA GLY A 361 -12.94 -5.09 -17.86
C GLY A 361 -12.89 -3.76 -18.62
N LEU A 362 -13.87 -2.89 -18.36
CA LEU A 362 -13.96 -1.56 -18.95
C LEU A 362 -13.14 -0.49 -18.22
N LYS A 363 -12.63 -0.79 -17.03
CA LYS A 363 -11.83 0.17 -16.27
C LYS A 363 -10.36 0.08 -16.66
N GLN A 364 -9.73 1.25 -16.82
CA GLN A 364 -8.33 1.37 -17.15
C GLN A 364 -7.65 2.38 -16.22
N TRP A 365 -6.41 2.09 -15.87
CA TRP A 365 -5.59 2.94 -15.01
C TRP A 365 -4.26 3.22 -15.67
N LEU A 366 -3.75 4.41 -15.42
CA LEU A 366 -2.40 4.83 -15.75
C LEU A 366 -1.61 4.96 -14.46
N VAL A 367 -0.42 4.38 -14.45
CA VAL A 367 0.60 4.60 -13.43
C VAL A 367 1.84 5.11 -14.13
N TYR A 368 2.47 6.14 -13.60
CA TYR A 368 3.72 6.68 -14.09
C TYR A 368 4.67 6.96 -12.93
N ARG A 369 5.96 6.69 -13.14
CA ARG A 369 7.04 7.02 -12.21
C ARG A 369 8.27 7.51 -12.97
N SER A 370 8.79 8.66 -12.56
CA SER A 370 10.14 9.14 -12.90
C SER A 370 11.16 8.40 -12.05
N LEU A 371 12.30 8.01 -12.64
CA LEU A 371 13.41 7.36 -11.91
C LEU A 371 14.68 8.21 -11.90
N ASP A 372 14.75 9.23 -12.75
CA ASP A 372 15.72 10.31 -12.75
C ASP A 372 15.03 11.66 -12.50
N GLU A 373 15.75 12.74 -12.78
CA GLU A 373 15.25 14.11 -12.71
C GLU A 373 13.87 14.25 -13.40
N ALA A 374 12.88 14.78 -12.67
CA ALA A 374 11.57 15.03 -13.23
C ALA A 374 11.65 16.09 -14.32
N ARG A 375 11.11 15.76 -15.49
CA ARG A 375 11.14 16.60 -16.69
C ARG A 375 9.79 16.52 -17.38
N ASN A 376 9.56 17.43 -18.32
CA ASN A 376 8.37 17.41 -19.16
C ASN A 376 8.36 16.16 -20.05
N ARG A 377 7.56 15.18 -19.63
CA ARG A 377 7.44 13.86 -20.25
C ARG A 377 6.04 13.66 -20.78
N SER A 378 5.90 12.67 -21.65
CA SER A 378 4.61 12.26 -22.18
C SER A 378 4.44 10.75 -22.15
N VAL A 379 3.23 10.30 -21.79
CA VAL A 379 2.80 8.91 -21.85
C VAL A 379 1.36 8.86 -22.33
N LEU A 380 1.07 8.10 -23.39
CA LEU A 380 -0.24 8.07 -24.04
C LEU A 380 -0.83 9.47 -24.35
N GLY A 381 0.02 10.45 -24.69
CA GLY A 381 -0.40 11.83 -24.95
C GLY A 381 -0.70 12.67 -23.70
N CYS A 382 -0.64 12.10 -22.49
CA CYS A 382 -0.70 12.85 -21.25
C CYS A 382 0.66 13.51 -20.99
N ASN A 383 0.68 14.84 -20.88
CA ASN A 383 1.88 15.60 -20.49
C ASN A 383 2.07 15.56 -18.97
N LEU A 384 3.29 15.29 -18.54
CA LEU A 384 3.68 15.04 -17.15
C LEU A 384 4.87 15.92 -16.77
N SER A 385 4.78 16.53 -15.60
CA SER A 385 5.88 17.28 -14.97
C SER A 385 5.97 16.91 -13.48
N CYS A 386 5.84 15.62 -13.21
CA CYS A 386 5.70 15.04 -11.88
C CYS A 386 6.67 13.87 -11.70
N GLU A 387 6.94 13.48 -10.46
CA GLU A 387 7.71 12.28 -10.13
C GLU A 387 6.85 11.02 -10.17
N PHE A 388 5.59 11.13 -9.76
CA PHE A 388 4.66 10.01 -9.75
C PHE A 388 3.25 10.47 -10.13
N LEU A 389 2.54 9.65 -10.89
CA LEU A 389 1.14 9.86 -11.22
C LEU A 389 0.41 8.52 -11.15
N ALA A 390 -0.78 8.52 -10.55
CA ALA A 390 -1.73 7.44 -10.73
C ALA A 390 -3.14 7.98 -10.95
N GLY A 391 -3.87 7.38 -11.89
CA GLY A 391 -5.21 7.84 -12.24
C GLY A 391 -5.97 6.87 -13.11
N ARG A 392 -7.22 7.21 -13.40
CA ARG A 392 -8.10 6.44 -14.29
C ARG A 392 -8.03 7.00 -15.70
N LEU A 393 -7.88 6.13 -16.69
CA LEU A 393 -8.05 6.49 -18.09
C LEU A 393 -9.54 6.51 -18.41
N LEU A 394 -10.04 7.65 -18.87
CA LEU A 394 -11.43 7.88 -19.23
C LEU A 394 -11.73 7.47 -20.68
N GLU A 395 -13.01 7.39 -21.03
CA GLU A 395 -13.47 6.99 -22.37
C GLU A 395 -13.07 8.00 -23.47
N ASP A 396 -12.88 9.26 -23.10
CA ASP A 396 -12.39 10.33 -23.98
C ASP A 396 -10.86 10.35 -24.13
N GLY A 397 -10.15 9.47 -23.42
CA GLY A 397 -8.70 9.38 -23.43
C GLY A 397 -8.00 10.31 -22.42
N GLU A 398 -8.74 11.09 -21.64
CA GLU A 398 -8.17 11.89 -20.56
C GLU A 398 -7.79 11.02 -19.35
N VAL A 399 -6.84 11.51 -18.55
CA VAL A 399 -6.46 10.88 -17.30
C VAL A 399 -7.08 11.65 -16.15
N ASP A 400 -8.04 11.02 -15.49
CA ASP A 400 -8.61 11.46 -14.22
C ASP A 400 -7.59 11.15 -13.12
N ARG A 401 -6.82 12.17 -12.75
CA ARG A 401 -5.65 12.06 -11.86
C ARG A 401 -6.12 11.86 -10.43
N ALA A 402 -5.90 10.67 -9.89
CA ALA A 402 -6.25 10.35 -8.50
C ALA A 402 -5.18 10.88 -7.52
N ILE A 403 -3.92 10.92 -7.95
CA ILE A 403 -2.81 11.58 -7.25
C ILE A 403 -1.69 11.93 -8.23
N GLU A 404 -1.04 13.06 -8.00
CA GLU A 404 0.12 13.54 -8.77
C GLU A 404 1.14 14.13 -7.81
N VAL A 405 2.32 13.50 -7.74
CA VAL A 405 3.42 13.90 -6.86
C VAL A 405 4.40 14.73 -7.66
N THR A 406 4.54 16.01 -7.34
CA THR A 406 5.47 16.94 -8.01
C THR A 406 6.75 17.09 -7.20
N CYS A 407 7.88 17.34 -7.88
CA CYS A 407 9.08 17.82 -7.20
C CYS A 407 8.79 19.14 -6.48
N ASP A 408 9.35 19.32 -5.30
CA ASP A 408 9.40 20.61 -4.61
C ASP A 408 10.27 21.64 -5.34
#